data_AF-A0A9J6ZER0-F1
#
_entry.id   AF-A0A9J6ZER0-F1
#
_cell.length_a   1.000
_cell.length_b   1.000
_cell.length_c   1.000
_cell.angle_alpha   90.00
_cell.angle_beta   90.00
_cell.angle_gamma   90.00
#
_symmetry.space_group_name_H-M   'P 1'
#
loop_
_entity.id
_entity.type
_entity.pdbx_description
1 polymer ?
#
loop_
_entity_poly.entity_id
_entity_poly.type
_entity_poly.pdbx_seq_one_letter_code
_entity_poly.pdbx_strand_id
1 'polypeptide(L)'
;MTREQLLVILGKASLRCPNLAPNFKEQPMIFEEYYEELERVDFELALNNMKEHSRTSDYFPSIAALCRSAQPSFYEDHKQLTEQHMLQLEEAKKNAVPMPLEMLKRWSGG
;
A
#
# COMPACT_ATOMS: atom_id res chain seq x y z
N MET A 1 -11.35 -1.88 13.99
CA MET A 1 -12.56 -2.25 13.23
C MET A 1 -13.59 -2.94 14.12
N THR A 2 -14.86 -3.02 13.70
CA THR A 2 -15.93 -3.76 14.42
C THR A 2 -15.86 -5.27 14.15
N ARG A 3 -16.53 -6.09 14.98
CA ARG A 3 -16.64 -7.55 14.76
C ARG A 3 -17.27 -7.90 13.41
N GLU A 4 -18.28 -7.13 12.98
CA GLU A 4 -18.94 -7.30 11.69
C GLU A 4 -17.98 -7.04 10.52
N GLN A 5 -17.17 -5.99 10.63
CA GLN A 5 -16.13 -5.67 9.66
C GLN A 5 -15.07 -6.77 9.57
N LEU A 6 -14.66 -7.33 10.72
CA LEU A 6 -13.74 -8.46 10.76
C LEU A 6 -14.35 -9.71 10.10
N LEU A 7 -15.61 -10.02 10.37
CA LEU A 7 -16.34 -11.11 9.72
C LEU A 7 -16.35 -10.97 8.19
N VAL A 8 -16.51 -9.74 7.68
CA VAL A 8 -16.44 -9.48 6.24
C VAL A 8 -15.05 -9.81 5.68
N ILE A 9 -13.98 -9.41 6.38
CA ILE A 9 -12.60 -9.69 5.95
C ILE A 9 -12.32 -11.19 5.97
N LEU A 10 -12.58 -11.86 7.10
CA LEU A 10 -12.34 -13.30 7.26
C LEU A 10 -13.22 -14.12 6.33
N GLY A 11 -14.48 -13.75 6.14
CA GLY A 11 -15.37 -14.42 5.18
C GLY A 11 -14.86 -14.32 3.74
N LYS A 12 -14.33 -13.15 3.33
CA LYS A 12 -13.69 -13.00 2.01
C LYS A 12 -12.42 -13.84 1.89
N ALA A 13 -11.62 -13.92 2.94
CA ALA A 13 -10.44 -14.78 2.98
C ALA A 13 -10.81 -16.27 2.88
N SER A 14 -11.87 -16.70 3.58
CA SER A 14 -12.36 -18.09 3.54
C SER A 14 -12.85 -18.50 2.16
N LEU A 15 -13.50 -17.58 1.41
CA LEU A 15 -13.91 -17.85 0.03
C LEU A 15 -12.73 -18.08 -0.92
N ARG A 16 -11.57 -17.49 -0.63
CA ARG A 16 -10.35 -17.65 -1.43
C ARG A 16 -9.55 -18.89 -1.03
N CYS A 17 -9.61 -19.27 0.24
CA CYS A 17 -8.87 -20.40 0.80
C CYS A 17 -9.82 -21.42 1.47
N PRO A 18 -10.74 -22.07 0.72
CA PRO A 18 -11.86 -22.83 1.29
C PRO A 18 -11.44 -24.02 2.16
N ASN A 19 -10.27 -24.61 1.91
CA ASN A 19 -9.75 -25.76 2.66
C ASN A 19 -8.69 -25.40 3.72
N LEU A 20 -8.29 -24.13 3.80
CA LEU A 20 -7.21 -23.66 4.69
C LEU A 20 -7.70 -22.64 5.71
N ALA A 21 -8.96 -22.23 5.64
CA ALA A 21 -9.55 -21.33 6.61
C ALA A 21 -9.78 -22.03 7.96
N PRO A 22 -9.50 -21.36 9.09
CA PRO A 22 -9.87 -21.87 10.41
C PRO A 22 -11.38 -22.10 10.52
N ASN A 23 -11.79 -23.14 11.24
CA ASN A 23 -13.20 -23.35 11.55
C ASN A 23 -13.63 -22.45 12.74
N PHE A 24 -13.98 -21.21 12.44
CA PHE A 24 -14.38 -20.22 13.45
C PHE A 24 -15.63 -20.62 14.25
N LYS A 25 -16.43 -21.58 13.75
CA LYS A 25 -17.61 -22.10 14.48
C LYS A 25 -17.20 -23.10 15.56
N GLU A 26 -16.22 -23.95 15.28
CA GLU A 26 -15.70 -24.95 16.24
C GLU A 26 -14.61 -24.38 17.14
N GLN A 27 -13.94 -23.31 16.70
CA GLN A 27 -12.82 -22.67 17.39
C GLN A 27 -13.07 -21.17 17.56
N PRO A 28 -14.04 -20.77 18.41
CA PRO A 28 -14.40 -19.36 18.59
C PRO A 28 -13.26 -18.51 19.14
N MET A 29 -12.34 -19.11 19.91
CA MET A 29 -11.17 -18.40 20.46
C MET A 29 -10.25 -17.84 19.36
N ILE A 30 -10.17 -18.48 18.20
CA ILE A 30 -9.38 -17.96 17.07
C ILE A 30 -10.02 -16.67 16.54
N PHE A 31 -11.35 -16.61 16.47
CA PHE A 31 -12.03 -15.39 16.04
C PHE A 31 -11.79 -14.24 17.02
N GLU A 32 -11.87 -14.51 18.33
CA GLU A 32 -11.60 -13.49 19.35
C GLU A 32 -10.16 -13.00 19.30
N GLU A 33 -9.17 -13.88 19.09
CA GLU A 33 -7.76 -13.49 18.92
C GLU A 33 -7.56 -12.56 17.71
N TYR A 34 -8.22 -12.85 16.59
CA TYR A 34 -8.21 -11.93 15.44
C TYR A 34 -8.89 -10.60 15.77
N TYR A 35 -9.97 -10.62 16.52
CA TYR A 35 -10.69 -9.41 16.91
C TYR A 35 -9.86 -8.53 17.83
N GLU A 36 -9.25 -9.09 18.87
CA GLU A 36 -8.42 -8.35 19.83
C GLU A 36 -7.26 -7.62 19.13
N GLU A 37 -6.57 -8.30 18.21
CA GLU A 37 -5.44 -7.73 17.49
C GLU A 37 -5.84 -6.74 16.38
N LEU A 38 -6.98 -6.98 15.71
CA LEU A 38 -7.45 -6.14 14.59
C LEU A 38 -8.44 -5.04 15.03
N GLU A 39 -8.87 -5.01 16.29
CA GLU A 39 -9.81 -4.00 16.79
C GLU A 39 -9.28 -2.58 16.59
N ARG A 40 -7.96 -2.40 16.68
CA ARG A 40 -7.30 -1.09 16.50
C ARG A 40 -6.89 -0.81 15.05
N VAL A 41 -6.99 -1.79 14.17
CA VAL A 41 -6.64 -1.65 12.76
C VAL A 41 -7.83 -1.07 11.99
N ASP A 42 -7.53 -0.15 11.08
CA ASP A 42 -8.51 0.41 10.18
C ASP A 42 -9.08 -0.67 9.23
N PHE A 43 -10.38 -0.62 8.99
CA PHE A 43 -11.07 -1.62 8.17
C PHE A 43 -10.58 -1.61 6.72
N GLU A 44 -10.41 -0.43 6.12
CA GLU A 44 -10.00 -0.31 4.72
C GLU A 44 -8.57 -0.80 4.54
N LEU A 45 -7.70 -0.48 5.50
CA LEU A 45 -6.33 -0.97 5.53
C LEU A 45 -6.28 -2.51 5.60
N ALA A 46 -6.96 -3.12 6.58
CA ALA A 46 -6.97 -4.58 6.73
C ALA A 46 -7.60 -5.28 5.53
N LEU A 47 -8.64 -4.68 4.94
CA LEU A 47 -9.26 -5.20 3.72
C LEU A 47 -8.29 -5.14 2.52
N ASN A 48 -7.52 -4.07 2.39
CA ASN A 48 -6.52 -3.94 1.34
C ASN A 48 -5.39 -4.97 1.52
N ASN A 49 -4.90 -5.13 2.74
CA ASN A 49 -3.89 -6.12 3.08
C ASN A 49 -4.35 -7.56 2.79
N MET A 50 -5.60 -7.89 3.10
CA MET A 50 -6.19 -9.18 2.75
C MET A 50 -6.18 -9.41 1.23
N LYS A 51 -6.52 -8.38 0.44
CA LYS A 51 -6.48 -8.46 -1.02
C LYS A 51 -5.06 -8.69 -1.54
N GLU A 52 -4.07 -7.95 -1.03
CA GLU A 52 -2.67 -8.12 -1.43
C GLU A 52 -2.11 -9.48 -1.01
N HIS A 53 -2.42 -9.95 0.20
CA HIS A 53 -2.08 -11.30 0.65
C HIS A 53 -2.66 -12.35 -0.30
N SER A 54 -3.94 -12.19 -0.70
CA SER A 54 -4.60 -13.13 -1.63
C SER A 54 -4.02 -13.14 -3.04
N ARG A 55 -3.24 -12.12 -3.43
CA ARG A 55 -2.53 -12.08 -4.73
C ARG A 55 -1.22 -12.84 -4.69
N THR A 56 -0.62 -12.98 -3.51
CA THR A 56 0.76 -13.47 -3.33
C THR A 56 0.84 -14.79 -2.57
N SER A 57 -0.26 -15.21 -1.94
CA SER A 57 -0.32 -16.41 -1.11
C SER A 57 -1.63 -17.16 -1.30
N ASP A 58 -1.54 -18.48 -1.36
CA ASP A 58 -2.68 -19.40 -1.38
C ASP A 58 -3.16 -19.77 0.04
N TYR A 59 -2.41 -19.38 1.09
CA TYR A 59 -2.73 -19.68 2.47
C TYR A 59 -3.67 -18.65 3.09
N PHE A 60 -4.43 -19.08 4.10
CA PHE A 60 -5.27 -18.17 4.86
C PHE A 60 -4.41 -17.07 5.52
N PRO A 61 -4.81 -15.79 5.45
CA PRO A 61 -4.03 -14.68 5.98
C PRO A 61 -3.91 -14.80 7.49
N SER A 62 -2.69 -14.66 8.01
CA SER A 62 -2.45 -14.50 9.45
C SER A 62 -2.81 -13.09 9.91
N ILE A 63 -2.98 -12.90 11.22
CA ILE A 63 -3.19 -11.59 11.84
C ILE A 63 -2.11 -10.59 11.38
N ALA A 64 -0.83 -10.99 11.39
CA ALA A 64 0.27 -10.13 10.94
C ALA A 64 0.17 -9.72 9.46
N ALA A 65 -0.40 -10.57 8.61
CA ALA A 65 -0.65 -10.22 7.21
C ALA A 65 -1.72 -9.13 7.10
N LEU A 66 -2.74 -9.17 7.96
CA LEU A 66 -3.84 -8.19 7.99
C LEU A 66 -3.45 -6.88 8.69
N CYS A 67 -2.59 -6.93 9.71
CA CYS A 67 -2.11 -5.76 10.44
C CYS A 67 -1.01 -4.97 9.73
N ARG A 68 -0.39 -5.53 8.68
CA ARG A 68 0.76 -4.94 8.00
C ARG A 68 0.42 -3.51 7.60
N SER A 69 1.12 -2.50 8.11
CA SER A 69 0.92 -1.13 7.64
C SER A 69 1.14 -1.11 6.13
N ALA A 70 0.32 -0.37 5.38
CA ALA A 70 0.53 -0.13 3.96
C ALA A 70 1.88 0.57 3.81
N GLN A 71 2.96 -0.21 3.71
CA GLN A 71 4.21 0.27 3.19
C GLN A 71 3.88 0.62 1.75
N PRO A 72 4.07 1.87 1.32
CA PRO A 72 3.89 2.21 -0.07
C PRO A 72 4.71 1.23 -0.88
N SER A 73 4.12 0.73 -1.98
CA SER A 73 4.89 -0.10 -2.89
C SER A 73 6.13 0.70 -3.29
N PHE A 74 7.30 0.05 -3.32
CA PHE A 74 8.52 0.67 -3.86
C PHE A 74 8.25 1.41 -5.18
N TYR A 75 7.38 0.84 -6.01
CA TYR A 75 6.95 1.45 -7.26
C TYR A 75 6.13 2.75 -7.07
N GLU A 76 5.22 2.78 -6.09
CA GLU A 76 4.40 3.96 -5.79
C GLU A 76 5.25 5.10 -5.23
N ASP A 77 6.20 4.79 -4.33
CA ASP A 77 7.16 5.77 -3.82
C ASP A 77 8.00 6.37 -4.94
N HIS A 78 8.55 5.53 -5.83
CA HIS A 78 9.33 5.99 -6.97
C HIS A 78 8.50 6.81 -7.96
N LYS A 79 7.23 6.45 -8.16
CA LYS A 79 6.31 7.21 -9.02
C LYS A 79 6.06 8.60 -8.45
N GLN A 80 5.72 8.72 -7.17
CA GLN A 80 5.50 10.01 -6.51
C GLN A 80 6.75 10.89 -6.54
N LEU A 81 7.92 10.31 -6.27
CA LEU A 81 9.19 11.03 -6.34
C LEU A 81 9.47 11.56 -7.75
N THR A 82 9.18 10.75 -8.77
CA THR A 82 9.33 11.15 -10.18
C THR A 82 8.39 12.29 -10.53
N GLU A 83 7.13 12.20 -10.12
CA GLU A 83 6.13 13.24 -10.36
C GLU A 83 6.53 14.57 -9.70
N GLN A 84 7.00 14.54 -8.45
CA GLN A 84 7.50 15.72 -7.76
C GLN A 84 8.74 16.31 -8.44
N HIS A 85 9.67 15.48 -8.89
CA HIS A 85 10.85 15.93 -9.60
C HIS A 85 10.50 16.61 -10.94
N MET A 86 9.52 16.06 -11.67
CA MET A 86 9.03 16.64 -12.91
C MET A 86 8.41 18.02 -12.70
N LEU A 87 7.62 18.20 -11.64
CA LEU A 87 7.05 19.50 -11.27
C LEU A 87 8.13 20.52 -10.94
N GLN A 88 9.17 20.13 -10.20
CA GLN A 88 10.32 21.00 -9.90
C GLN A 88 11.06 21.42 -11.17
N LEU A 89 11.23 20.52 -12.14
CA LEU A 89 11.84 20.85 -13.43
C LEU A 89 10.99 21.82 -14.24
N GLU A 90 9.66 21.67 -14.22
CA GLU A 90 8.75 22.60 -14.88
C GLU A 90 8.82 24.00 -14.25
N GLU A 91 8.84 24.08 -12.92
CA GLU A 91 8.98 25.35 -12.20
C GLU A 91 10.33 26.01 -12.45
N ALA A 92 11.42 25.22 -12.42
CA ALA A 92 12.76 25.70 -12.72
C ALA A 92 12.88 26.21 -14.16
N LYS A 93 12.24 25.54 -15.14
CA LYS A 93 12.16 26.03 -16.53
C LYS A 93 11.40 27.34 -16.64
N LYS A 94 10.29 27.48 -15.91
CA LYS A 94 9.50 28.71 -15.89
C LYS A 94 10.28 29.89 -15.30
N ASN A 95 11.08 29.62 -14.26
CA ASN A 95 11.91 30.61 -13.56
C ASN A 95 13.32 30.74 -14.15
N ALA A 96 13.63 30.03 -15.25
CA ALA A 96 14.95 30.04 -15.83
C ALA A 96 15.27 31.42 -16.39
N VAL A 97 16.34 32.04 -15.88
CA VAL A 97 16.90 33.25 -16.45
C VAL A 97 17.67 32.85 -17.72
N PRO A 98 17.52 33.57 -18.84
CA PRO A 98 18.29 33.29 -20.04
C PRO A 98 19.78 33.33 -19.73
N MET A 99 20.53 32.41 -20.34
CA MET A 99 21.97 32.31 -20.17
C MET A 99 22.63 33.67 -20.48
N PRO A 100 23.56 34.15 -19.64
CA PRO A 100 24.25 35.41 -19.89
C PRO A 100 24.92 35.41 -21.27
N LEU A 101 24.77 36.51 -22.01
CA LEU A 101 25.25 36.65 -23.39
C LEU A 101 26.76 36.39 -23.55
N GLU A 102 27.55 36.71 -22.52
CA GLU A 102 28.99 36.41 -22.42
C GLU A 102 29.28 34.90 -22.52
N MET A 103 28.46 34.05 -21.90
CA MET A 103 28.63 32.60 -21.94
C MET A 103 28.23 31.99 -23.29
N LEU A 104 27.17 32.54 -23.91
CA LEU A 104 26.73 32.10 -25.24
C LEU A 104 27.82 32.33 -26.30
N LYS A 105 28.48 33.49 -26.29
CA LYS A 105 29.59 33.80 -27.22
C LYS A 105 30.79 32.84 -27.08
N ARG A 106 31.05 32.35 -25.86
CA ARG A 106 32.12 31.37 -25.59
C ARG A 106 31.77 29.96 -26.09
N TRP A 107 30.48 29.62 -26.15
CA TRP A 107 30.00 28.32 -26.63
C TRP A 107 29.72 28.30 -28.14
N SER A 108 29.31 29.43 -28.73
CA SER A 108 29.06 29.57 -30.18
C SER A 108 30.29 29.99 -30.98
N GLY A 109 31.43 30.22 -30.32
CA GLY A 109 32.70 30.61 -30.94
C GLY A 109 33.60 29.41 -31.19
N GLY A 110 33.27 28.65 -32.24
CA GLY A 110 34.10 27.65 -32.89
C GLY A 110 33.89 27.73 -34.40
#